data_AF-A0A3P3Y1I0-F1
#
_entry.id   AF-A0A3P3Y1I0-F1
#
_cell.length_a   1.000
_cell.length_b   1.000
_cell.length_c   1.000
_cell.angle_alpha   90.00
_cell.angle_beta   90.00
_cell.angle_gamma   90.00
#
_symmetry.space_group_name_H-M   'P 1'
#
loop_
_entity.id
_entity.type
_entity.pdbx_description
1 polymer ?
#
loop_
_entity_poly.entity_id
_entity_poly.type
_entity_poly.pdbx_seq_one_letter_code
_entity_poly.pdbx_strand_id
1 'polypeptide(L)'
;MPNKGLLWRWSNPWSNPVGGSRSRPRIYVASRLTYLRPSKHKEPSKMVNRGDNRVYVALREEVASARTLCHDFKEFLYKGSAFELATGVILGAAFGAVVSSFSEDLITPIVFLFLLPRGIEDMFVILRCPRKNPGCHFDVLAEARKEGAVVFAYGTFLRTTLNFIIISAFLFILIRIFSSAKKEATTVARECEYCFSAIDERAVKCPSCASTLSQASGPAV
;
A
#
# COMPACT_ATOMS: atom_id res chain seq x y z
N MET A 1 -0.42 -25.13 30.34
CA MET A 1 -1.37 -24.89 29.22
C MET A 1 -2.68 -24.36 29.81
N PRO A 2 -3.51 -23.60 29.07
CA PRO A 2 -3.14 -22.60 28.06
C PRO A 2 -3.93 -21.27 28.21
N ASN A 3 -3.59 -20.29 27.38
CA ASN A 3 -4.42 -19.20 26.84
C ASN A 3 -5.51 -18.50 27.69
N LYS A 4 -5.39 -17.17 27.85
CA LYS A 4 -6.52 -16.23 27.79
C LYS A 4 -6.12 -15.04 26.90
N GLY A 5 -6.82 -14.89 25.78
CA GLY A 5 -6.54 -13.87 24.75
C GLY A 5 -7.12 -12.48 25.08
N LEU A 6 -6.66 -11.47 24.35
CA LEU A 6 -7.09 -10.08 24.51
C LEU A 6 -8.45 -9.84 23.83
N LEU A 7 -9.31 -9.04 24.46
CA LEU A 7 -10.56 -8.55 23.88
C LEU A 7 -10.55 -7.02 23.84
N TRP A 8 -10.04 -6.45 22.74
CA TRP A 8 -10.12 -5.01 22.48
C TRP A 8 -11.51 -4.68 21.90
N ARG A 9 -12.40 -4.15 22.75
CA ARG A 9 -13.77 -3.81 22.40
C ARG A 9 -13.85 -2.41 21.79
N TRP A 10 -13.79 -2.32 20.46
CA TRP A 10 -14.02 -1.05 19.75
C TRP A 10 -15.47 -0.59 19.92
N SER A 11 -15.68 0.70 20.20
CA SER A 11 -16.99 1.33 20.35
C SER A 11 -17.17 2.42 19.28
N ASN A 12 -18.04 2.15 18.31
CA ASN A 12 -18.20 3.01 17.12
C ASN A 12 -18.90 4.33 17.49
N PRO A 13 -18.41 5.52 17.06
CA PRO A 13 -18.96 6.82 17.51
C PRO A 13 -20.37 7.21 17.00
N TRP A 14 -21.01 6.37 16.19
CA TRP A 14 -22.19 6.76 15.40
C TRP A 14 -23.49 6.18 15.97
N SER A 15 -23.99 6.77 17.06
CA SER A 15 -25.26 6.36 17.69
C SER A 15 -26.10 7.52 18.24
N ASN A 16 -26.73 8.28 17.31
CA ASN A 16 -27.84 9.24 17.53
C ASN A 16 -27.48 10.52 18.35
N PRO A 17 -28.22 11.63 18.14
CA PRO A 17 -29.55 11.78 18.76
C PRO A 17 -30.70 12.00 17.76
N VAL A 18 -31.93 12.05 18.28
CA VAL A 18 -33.19 12.19 17.54
C VAL A 18 -33.82 13.57 17.78
N GLY A 19 -34.44 14.16 16.76
CA GLY A 19 -35.52 15.15 16.95
C GLY A 19 -35.35 16.52 16.27
N GLY A 20 -35.97 16.68 15.09
CA GLY A 20 -36.25 17.96 14.43
C GLY A 20 -37.58 17.84 13.68
N SER A 21 -38.38 18.91 13.58
CA SER A 21 -39.79 18.80 13.16
C SER A 21 -40.22 19.77 12.04
N ARG A 22 -41.38 19.47 11.43
CA ARG A 22 -42.03 20.13 10.26
C ARG A 22 -41.35 19.77 8.91
N SER A 23 -42.07 19.59 7.78
CA SER A 23 -43.54 19.64 7.52
C SER A 23 -43.92 18.80 6.28
N ARG A 24 -45.20 18.38 6.17
CA ARG A 24 -45.81 17.75 4.96
C ARG A 24 -46.38 18.85 4.01
N PRO A 25 -46.61 18.61 2.69
CA PRO A 25 -47.59 17.67 2.10
C PRO A 25 -46.96 16.67 1.10
N ARG A 26 -47.56 15.56 0.59
CA ARG A 26 -48.95 15.04 0.46
C ARG A 26 -49.84 15.58 -0.67
N ILE A 27 -49.39 15.41 -1.92
CA ILE A 27 -50.17 15.16 -3.17
C ILE A 27 -49.29 14.12 -3.95
N TYR A 28 -49.69 13.15 -4.78
CA TYR A 28 -50.82 12.89 -5.71
C TYR A 28 -51.36 11.43 -5.57
N VAL A 29 -52.67 11.19 -5.70
CA VAL A 29 -53.48 10.80 -6.89
C VAL A 29 -53.16 9.42 -7.49
N ALA A 30 -54.15 8.51 -7.44
CA ALA A 30 -54.15 7.27 -8.19
C ALA A 30 -54.77 7.48 -9.58
N SER A 31 -54.18 6.89 -10.62
CA SER A 31 -54.77 6.83 -11.96
C SER A 31 -54.25 5.61 -12.71
N ARG A 32 -55.09 4.57 -12.78
CA ARG A 32 -54.90 3.37 -13.61
C ARG A 32 -55.59 3.62 -14.95
N LEU A 33 -54.89 3.54 -16.08
CA LEU A 33 -55.34 2.88 -17.34
C LEU A 33 -54.40 3.10 -18.56
N THR A 34 -53.76 2.00 -19.00
CA THR A 34 -53.55 1.55 -20.41
C THR A 34 -52.77 2.35 -21.48
N TYR A 35 -52.28 1.55 -22.47
CA TYR A 35 -51.70 1.88 -23.78
C TYR A 35 -50.21 2.32 -23.79
N LEU A 36 -49.30 1.81 -24.64
CA LEU A 36 -49.38 0.72 -25.64
C LEU A 36 -48.04 -0.04 -25.84
N ARG A 37 -48.13 -1.21 -26.49
CA ARG A 37 -47.06 -2.12 -26.99
C ARG A 37 -46.46 -1.60 -28.34
N PRO A 38 -45.46 -2.25 -29.01
CA PRO A 38 -44.71 -3.50 -28.73
C PRO A 38 -43.15 -3.24 -28.80
N SER A 39 -42.17 -4.08 -29.24
CA SER A 39 -42.07 -5.48 -29.76
C SER A 39 -40.62 -6.04 -29.66
N LYS A 40 -40.47 -7.38 -29.73
CA LYS A 40 -39.28 -8.23 -30.05
C LYS A 40 -38.14 -8.31 -29.00
N HIS A 41 -37.42 -9.44 -28.82
CA HIS A 41 -37.36 -10.73 -29.54
C HIS A 41 -37.32 -11.95 -28.59
N LYS A 42 -37.88 -13.09 -29.05
CA LYS A 42 -37.63 -14.50 -28.64
C LYS A 42 -37.56 -14.85 -27.14
N GLU A 43 -38.67 -15.37 -26.62
CA GLU A 43 -38.62 -16.59 -25.81
C GLU A 43 -38.37 -17.82 -26.70
N PRO A 44 -37.74 -18.88 -26.16
CA PRO A 44 -38.23 -20.24 -26.35
C PRO A 44 -38.45 -20.93 -25.00
N SER A 45 -39.69 -21.33 -24.73
CA SER A 45 -40.12 -21.88 -23.43
C SER A 45 -39.82 -23.38 -23.30
N LYS A 46 -39.07 -23.78 -22.25
CA LYS A 46 -39.00 -25.17 -21.76
C LYS A 46 -38.89 -25.26 -20.23
N MET A 47 -39.98 -25.73 -19.63
CA MET A 47 -40.10 -26.58 -18.43
C MET A 47 -38.93 -26.60 -17.43
N VAL A 48 -39.14 -25.99 -16.25
CA VAL A 48 -38.49 -26.40 -14.97
C VAL A 48 -39.58 -26.47 -13.89
N ASN A 49 -39.51 -27.47 -13.01
CA ASN A 49 -40.64 -27.86 -12.17
C ASN A 49 -40.88 -26.98 -10.92
N ARG A 50 -42.15 -26.98 -10.49
CA ARG A 50 -42.70 -26.24 -9.35
C ARG A 50 -42.30 -26.90 -8.02
N GLY A 51 -41.02 -26.81 -7.64
CA GLY A 51 -40.47 -27.69 -6.59
C GLY A 51 -39.47 -27.14 -5.56
N ASP A 52 -38.70 -26.06 -5.80
CA ASP A 52 -37.67 -25.65 -4.81
C ASP A 52 -37.23 -24.16 -4.81
N ASN A 53 -38.09 -23.26 -5.29
CA ASN A 53 -37.74 -21.86 -5.59
C ASN A 53 -37.54 -20.92 -4.36
N ARG A 54 -37.24 -21.42 -3.15
CA ARG A 54 -36.88 -20.56 -2.00
C ARG A 54 -35.36 -20.45 -1.79
N VAL A 55 -34.61 -21.55 -1.91
CA VAL A 55 -33.16 -21.56 -1.62
C VAL A 55 -32.37 -20.74 -2.66
N TYR A 56 -32.71 -20.90 -3.94
CA TYR A 56 -32.03 -20.22 -5.06
C TYR A 56 -32.30 -18.71 -5.16
N VAL A 57 -33.24 -18.16 -4.38
CA VAL A 57 -33.53 -16.72 -4.37
C VAL A 57 -32.61 -15.99 -3.40
N ALA A 58 -32.45 -16.49 -2.17
CA ALA A 58 -31.59 -15.88 -1.15
C ALA A 58 -30.12 -15.77 -1.61
N LEU A 59 -29.56 -16.85 -2.16
CA LEU A 59 -28.20 -16.86 -2.73
C LEU A 59 -28.02 -15.85 -3.88
N ARG A 60 -29.09 -15.51 -4.61
CA ARG A 60 -29.05 -14.57 -5.72
C ARG A 60 -29.09 -13.11 -5.25
N GLU A 61 -29.65 -12.85 -4.07
CA GLU A 61 -29.78 -11.54 -3.45
C GLU A 61 -28.46 -11.08 -2.81
N GLU A 62 -27.72 -12.00 -2.17
CA GLU A 62 -26.34 -11.75 -1.72
C GLU A 62 -25.38 -11.52 -2.90
N VAL A 63 -25.43 -12.37 -3.94
CA VAL A 63 -24.56 -12.22 -5.12
C VAL A 63 -24.89 -10.95 -5.93
N ALA A 64 -26.14 -10.49 -5.93
CA ALA A 64 -26.50 -9.19 -6.49
C ALA A 64 -25.90 -8.03 -5.68
N SER A 65 -26.00 -8.09 -4.34
CA SER A 65 -25.47 -7.07 -3.43
C SER A 65 -23.94 -7.01 -3.45
N ALA A 66 -23.27 -8.15 -3.55
CA ALA A 66 -21.82 -8.22 -3.77
C ALA A 66 -21.42 -7.56 -5.10
N ARG A 67 -22.29 -7.60 -6.13
CA ARG A 67 -22.02 -6.99 -7.44
C ARG A 67 -22.14 -5.48 -7.44
N THR A 68 -23.07 -4.90 -6.68
CA THR A 68 -23.14 -3.45 -6.46
C THR A 68 -21.97 -2.98 -5.61
N LEU A 69 -21.68 -3.65 -4.49
CA LEU A 69 -20.52 -3.31 -3.65
C LEU A 69 -19.19 -3.37 -4.43
N CYS A 70 -19.00 -4.35 -5.32
CA CYS A 70 -17.83 -4.40 -6.20
C CYS A 70 -17.81 -3.28 -7.26
N HIS A 71 -18.96 -2.78 -7.70
CA HIS A 71 -19.05 -1.62 -8.58
C HIS A 71 -18.66 -0.34 -7.84
N ASP A 72 -19.29 -0.11 -6.68
CA ASP A 72 -19.08 1.08 -5.84
C ASP A 72 -17.63 1.16 -5.34
N PHE A 73 -17.03 0.02 -4.98
CA PHE A 73 -15.62 -0.08 -4.59
C PHE A 73 -14.66 0.15 -5.78
N LYS A 74 -14.98 -0.35 -6.97
CA LYS A 74 -14.20 -0.07 -8.19
C LYS A 74 -14.25 1.41 -8.55
N GLU A 75 -15.42 2.03 -8.44
CA GLU A 75 -15.63 3.47 -8.68
C GLU A 75 -15.02 4.34 -7.56
N PHE A 76 -14.86 3.81 -6.34
CA PHE A 76 -14.06 4.43 -5.29
C PHE A 76 -12.55 4.39 -5.61
N LEU A 77 -12.01 3.24 -6.03
CA LEU A 77 -10.59 3.10 -6.37
C LEU A 77 -10.16 4.01 -7.54
N TYR A 78 -11.01 4.21 -8.55
CA TYR A 78 -10.70 5.09 -9.69
C TYR A 78 -10.71 6.60 -9.37
N LYS A 79 -10.99 7.01 -8.13
CA LYS A 79 -10.87 8.43 -7.71
C LYS A 79 -9.41 8.85 -7.44
N GLY A 80 -8.44 8.13 -8.02
CA GLY A 80 -7.00 8.42 -8.05
C GLY A 80 -6.29 8.22 -6.71
N SER A 81 -6.61 9.06 -5.74
CA SER A 81 -5.87 9.25 -4.48
C SER A 81 -5.58 7.96 -3.71
N ALA A 82 -6.52 7.02 -3.67
CA ALA A 82 -6.32 5.74 -2.98
C ALA A 82 -5.44 4.74 -3.75
N PHE A 83 -5.52 4.73 -5.09
CA PHE A 83 -4.83 3.77 -5.94
C PHE A 83 -3.33 4.10 -6.09
N GLU A 84 -3.00 5.38 -6.25
CA GLU A 84 -1.62 5.86 -6.36
C GLU A 84 -0.85 5.60 -5.06
N LEU A 85 -1.45 5.93 -3.91
CA LEU A 85 -0.88 5.66 -2.59
C LEU A 85 -0.67 4.15 -2.35
N ALA A 86 -1.67 3.32 -2.67
CA ALA A 86 -1.56 1.87 -2.52
C ALA A 86 -0.44 1.28 -3.38
N THR A 87 -0.31 1.72 -4.64
CA THR A 87 0.75 1.30 -5.54
C THR A 87 2.14 1.71 -5.01
N GLY A 88 2.27 2.94 -4.49
CA GLY A 88 3.50 3.42 -3.88
C GLY A 88 3.95 2.58 -2.68
N VAL A 89 3.03 2.21 -1.78
CA VAL A 89 3.34 1.35 -0.62
C VAL A 89 3.75 -0.06 -1.04
N ILE A 90 3.04 -0.67 -2.00
CA ILE A 90 3.34 -2.03 -2.48
C ILE A 90 4.71 -2.08 -3.17
N LEU A 91 5.01 -1.10 -4.04
CA LEU A 91 6.31 -0.99 -4.70
C LEU A 91 7.42 -0.74 -3.68
N GLY A 92 7.21 0.17 -2.72
CA GLY A 92 8.19 0.45 -1.65
C GLY A 92 8.56 -0.78 -0.82
N ALA A 93 7.57 -1.58 -0.44
CA ALA A 93 7.78 -2.84 0.28
C ALA A 93 8.54 -3.87 -0.57
N ALA A 94 8.19 -4.02 -1.86
CA ALA A 94 8.85 -4.95 -2.77
C ALA A 94 10.32 -4.55 -3.05
N PHE A 95 10.60 -3.28 -3.33
CA PHE A 95 11.96 -2.79 -3.51
C PHE A 95 12.79 -2.91 -2.22
N GLY A 96 12.18 -2.64 -1.06
CA GLY A 96 12.83 -2.86 0.25
C GLY A 96 13.31 -4.30 0.43
N ALA A 97 12.46 -5.28 0.12
CA ALA A 97 12.80 -6.71 0.22
C ALA A 97 13.93 -7.14 -0.74
N VAL A 98 13.90 -6.67 -2.00
CA VAL A 98 14.96 -6.95 -2.98
C VAL A 98 16.30 -6.37 -2.51
N VAL A 99 16.29 -5.15 -1.97
CA VAL A 99 17.49 -4.46 -1.49
C VAL A 99 18.03 -5.06 -0.18
N SER A 100 17.17 -5.54 0.72
CA SER A 100 17.62 -6.27 1.92
C SER A 100 18.28 -7.61 1.56
N SER A 101 17.69 -8.40 0.66
CA SER A 101 18.31 -9.65 0.18
C SER A 101 19.63 -9.38 -0.55
N PHE A 102 19.71 -8.34 -1.38
CA PHE A 102 20.98 -7.96 -2.02
C PHE A 102 22.08 -7.62 -0.99
N SER A 103 21.73 -6.93 0.10
CA SER A 103 22.69 -6.66 1.18
C SER A 103 23.08 -7.92 1.95
N GLU A 104 22.10 -8.72 2.40
CA GLU A 104 22.32 -9.85 3.33
C GLU A 104 22.81 -11.13 2.66
N ASP A 105 22.36 -11.41 1.44
CA ASP A 105 22.65 -12.68 0.74
C ASP A 105 23.88 -12.59 -0.18
N LEU A 106 24.28 -11.37 -0.61
CA LEU A 106 25.42 -11.17 -1.52
C LEU A 106 26.55 -10.34 -0.90
N ILE A 107 26.27 -9.17 -0.31
CA ILE A 107 27.34 -8.31 0.22
C ILE A 107 27.87 -8.83 1.56
N THR A 108 26.99 -9.19 2.51
CA THR A 108 27.43 -9.68 3.84
C THR A 108 28.36 -10.91 3.76
N PRO A 109 28.13 -11.94 2.92
CA PRO A 109 29.04 -13.07 2.80
C PRO A 109 30.42 -12.70 2.20
N ILE A 110 30.46 -11.78 1.23
CA ILE A 110 31.73 -11.27 0.66
C ILE A 110 32.51 -10.48 1.72
N VAL A 111 31.81 -9.69 2.54
CA VAL A 111 32.38 -8.97 3.69
C VAL A 111 32.96 -9.95 4.72
N PHE A 112 32.24 -11.01 5.09
CA PHE A 112 32.75 -12.05 6.02
C PHE A 112 33.98 -12.77 5.47
N LEU A 113 33.96 -13.18 4.19
CA LEU A 113 35.07 -13.87 3.54
C LEU A 113 36.40 -13.09 3.61
N PHE A 114 36.34 -11.76 3.65
CA PHE A 114 37.52 -10.89 3.67
C PHE A 114 37.91 -10.38 5.07
N LEU A 115 36.94 -10.14 5.98
CA LEU A 115 37.20 -9.42 7.24
C LEU A 115 37.29 -10.32 8.49
N LEU A 116 36.43 -11.33 8.65
CA LEU A 116 36.43 -12.20 9.84
C LEU A 116 35.90 -13.62 9.52
N PRO A 117 36.63 -14.69 9.86
CA PRO A 117 36.14 -16.08 9.79
C PRO A 117 35.02 -16.43 10.80
N ARG A 118 34.57 -15.47 11.61
CA ARG A 118 33.42 -15.61 12.53
C ARG A 118 32.38 -14.57 12.13
N GLY A 119 31.13 -15.01 11.98
CA GLY A 119 30.00 -14.13 11.65
C GLY A 119 29.89 -12.97 12.62
N ILE A 120 29.65 -11.75 12.11
CA ILE A 120 29.66 -10.55 12.94
C ILE A 120 28.58 -10.63 14.02
N GLU A 121 27.41 -11.20 13.71
CA GLU A 121 26.31 -11.49 14.62
C GLU A 121 26.68 -12.24 15.89
N ASP A 122 27.58 -13.24 15.83
CA ASP A 122 28.00 -14.05 16.98
C ASP A 122 29.11 -13.38 17.83
N MET A 123 29.47 -12.13 17.54
CA MET A 123 30.26 -11.32 18.47
C MET A 123 29.37 -10.76 19.61
N PHE A 124 29.42 -11.43 20.77
CA PHE A 124 28.66 -11.04 21.95
C PHE A 124 29.43 -11.19 23.27
N VAL A 125 29.00 -10.46 24.31
CA VAL A 125 29.51 -10.59 25.68
C VAL A 125 28.36 -11.02 26.60
N ILE A 126 28.60 -12.06 27.41
CA ILE A 126 27.64 -12.54 28.41
C ILE A 126 27.81 -11.74 29.70
N LEU A 127 26.77 -11.02 30.12
CA LEU A 127 26.75 -10.20 31.33
C LEU A 127 26.24 -10.98 32.55
N ARG A 128 25.42 -12.03 32.33
CA ARG A 128 25.05 -13.02 33.35
C ARG A 128 24.91 -14.40 32.71
N CYS A 129 25.65 -15.37 33.22
CA CYS A 129 25.56 -16.76 32.80
C CYS A 129 24.26 -17.41 33.33
N PRO A 130 23.66 -18.36 32.60
CA PRO A 130 22.45 -19.03 33.04
C PRO A 130 22.78 -20.05 34.13
N ARG A 131 21.88 -20.20 35.12
CA ARG A 131 22.07 -21.08 36.30
C ARG A 131 22.22 -22.58 35.95
N LYS A 132 21.99 -22.94 34.70
CA LYS A 132 22.00 -24.29 34.14
C LYS A 132 23.38 -24.70 33.60
N ASN A 133 24.24 -23.74 33.23
CA ASN A 133 25.56 -23.97 32.64
C ASN A 133 26.61 -23.03 33.27
N PRO A 134 27.36 -23.49 34.30
CA PRO A 134 28.30 -22.63 35.03
C PRO A 134 29.56 -22.26 34.25
N GLY A 135 29.84 -22.94 33.12
CA GLY A 135 31.02 -22.68 32.28
C GLY A 135 30.94 -21.45 31.37
N CYS A 136 29.77 -20.80 31.28
CA CYS A 136 29.54 -19.55 30.52
C CYS A 136 29.94 -19.57 29.02
N HIS A 137 30.24 -20.72 28.42
CA HIS A 137 30.61 -20.82 27.00
C HIS A 137 29.40 -21.15 26.14
N PHE A 138 29.20 -20.36 25.09
CA PHE A 138 28.25 -20.59 24.00
C PHE A 138 28.91 -20.07 22.72
N ASP A 139 29.00 -20.88 21.67
CA ASP A 139 29.57 -20.45 20.39
C ASP A 139 28.54 -19.72 19.51
N VAL A 140 27.24 -19.90 19.79
CA VAL A 140 26.13 -19.36 18.98
C VAL A 140 25.19 -18.50 19.84
N LEU A 141 24.95 -17.27 19.40
CA LEU A 141 24.17 -16.26 20.12
C LEU A 141 22.71 -16.68 20.33
N ALA A 142 22.15 -17.42 19.38
CA ALA A 142 20.81 -17.98 19.45
C ALA A 142 20.63 -19.00 20.58
N GLU A 143 21.71 -19.62 21.08
CA GLU A 143 21.66 -20.64 22.13
C GLU A 143 21.80 -20.02 23.51
N ALA A 144 22.74 -19.09 23.69
CA ALA A 144 22.87 -18.28 24.89
C ALA A 144 21.54 -17.58 25.27
N ARG A 145 20.82 -17.05 24.26
CA ARG A 145 19.48 -16.45 24.46
C ARG A 145 18.40 -17.47 24.86
N LYS A 146 18.42 -18.71 24.33
CA LYS A 146 17.45 -19.78 24.69
C LYS A 146 17.62 -20.25 26.13
N GLU A 147 18.84 -20.30 26.64
CA GLU A 147 19.13 -20.70 28.03
C GLU A 147 18.85 -19.59 29.07
N GLY A 148 18.48 -18.39 28.62
CA GLY A 148 18.22 -17.25 29.52
C GLY A 148 19.49 -16.55 30.02
N ALA A 149 20.61 -16.67 29.31
CA ALA A 149 21.77 -15.83 29.55
C ALA A 149 21.43 -14.36 29.25
N VAL A 150 21.96 -13.41 30.02
CA VAL A 150 21.84 -11.97 29.72
C VAL A 150 23.01 -11.59 28.83
N VAL A 151 22.75 -11.35 27.55
CA VAL A 151 23.78 -11.22 26.51
C VAL A 151 23.77 -9.84 25.86
N PHE A 152 24.93 -9.17 25.84
CA PHE A 152 25.16 -7.94 25.08
C PHE A 152 25.59 -8.27 23.65
N ALA A 153 24.63 -8.22 22.73
CA ALA A 153 24.72 -8.71 21.36
C ALA A 153 25.23 -7.64 20.36
N TYR A 154 26.38 -7.03 20.65
CA TYR A 154 26.92 -5.91 19.85
C TYR A 154 27.18 -6.28 18.38
N GLY A 155 27.52 -7.54 18.10
CA GLY A 155 27.62 -8.10 16.77
C GLY A 155 26.37 -7.91 15.92
N THR A 156 25.19 -8.27 16.46
CA THR A 156 23.92 -8.08 15.73
C THR A 156 23.60 -6.61 15.42
N PHE A 157 24.04 -5.68 16.27
CA PHE A 157 23.93 -4.23 16.02
C PHE A 157 24.90 -3.75 14.95
N LEU A 158 26.14 -4.27 14.93
CA LEU A 158 27.11 -3.95 13.89
C LEU A 158 26.66 -4.47 12.52
N ARG A 159 26.09 -5.69 12.45
CA ARG A 159 25.49 -6.25 11.22
C ARG A 159 24.40 -5.36 10.66
N THR A 160 23.42 -4.93 11.47
CA THR A 160 22.34 -4.06 11.00
C THR A 160 22.81 -2.65 10.64
N THR A 161 23.80 -2.12 11.35
CA THR A 161 24.43 -0.82 11.03
C THR A 161 25.16 -0.86 9.69
N LEU A 162 25.94 -1.93 9.43
CA LEU A 162 26.61 -2.14 8.15
C LEU A 162 25.59 -2.29 7.01
N ASN A 163 24.54 -3.09 7.20
CA ASN A 163 23.46 -3.22 6.20
C ASN A 163 22.80 -1.87 5.90
N PHE A 164 22.52 -1.03 6.90
CA PHE A 164 21.97 0.31 6.67
C PHE A 164 22.89 1.20 5.82
N ILE A 165 24.20 1.18 6.07
CA ILE A 165 25.20 1.91 5.28
C ILE A 165 25.27 1.36 3.84
N ILE A 166 25.29 0.04 3.68
CA ILE A 166 25.30 -0.64 2.37
C ILE A 166 24.05 -0.29 1.57
N ILE A 167 22.87 -0.38 2.17
CA ILE A 167 21.56 -0.12 1.54
C ILE A 167 21.44 1.34 1.10
N SER A 168 21.85 2.29 1.94
CA SER A 168 21.84 3.72 1.59
C SER A 168 22.84 4.05 0.49
N ALA A 169 24.04 3.47 0.52
CA ALA A 169 25.03 3.62 -0.55
C ALA A 169 24.56 3.01 -1.88
N PHE A 170 23.95 1.82 -1.84
CA PHE A 170 23.40 1.15 -3.03
C PHE A 170 22.25 1.96 -3.65
N LEU A 171 21.30 2.44 -2.84
CA LEU A 171 20.22 3.30 -3.31
C LEU A 171 20.75 4.61 -3.92
N PHE A 172 21.76 5.24 -3.30
CA PHE A 172 22.43 6.42 -3.86
C PHE A 172 23.12 6.13 -5.20
N ILE A 173 23.78 4.98 -5.34
CA ILE A 173 24.42 4.56 -6.60
C ILE A 173 23.35 4.33 -7.69
N LEU A 174 22.25 3.63 -7.39
CA LEU A 174 21.15 3.44 -8.34
C LEU A 174 20.54 4.77 -8.78
N ILE A 175 20.20 5.65 -7.84
CA ILE A 175 19.67 6.99 -8.14
C ILE A 175 20.67 7.77 -9.01
N ARG A 176 21.97 7.72 -8.70
CA ARG A 176 23.01 8.39 -9.48
C ARG A 176 23.15 7.85 -10.90
N ILE A 177 23.01 6.54 -11.11
CA ILE A 177 23.03 5.92 -12.45
C ILE A 177 21.82 6.41 -13.26
N PHE A 178 20.60 6.26 -12.73
CA PHE A 178 19.38 6.69 -13.44
C PHE A 178 19.29 8.22 -13.63
N SER A 179 19.76 9.02 -12.66
CA SER A 179 19.84 10.47 -12.77
C SER A 179 20.87 10.93 -13.80
N SER A 180 22.02 10.25 -13.90
CA SER A 180 23.03 10.57 -14.92
C SER A 180 22.52 10.31 -16.34
N ALA A 181 21.59 9.36 -16.53
CA ALA A 181 20.91 9.12 -17.79
C ALA A 181 19.73 10.08 -18.06
N LYS A 182 19.14 10.68 -17.02
CA LYS A 182 18.05 11.67 -17.10
C LYS A 182 18.52 13.12 -16.93
N LYS A 183 19.58 13.51 -17.64
CA LYS A 183 20.02 14.93 -17.70
C LYS A 183 19.22 15.80 -18.66
N GLU A 184 18.32 15.20 -19.43
CA GLU A 184 17.35 15.90 -20.29
C GLU A 184 15.94 15.31 -20.08
N ALA A 185 14.90 16.06 -20.48
CA ALA A 185 13.49 15.67 -20.45
C ALA A 185 12.83 15.43 -19.07
N THR A 186 13.15 16.25 -18.06
CA THR A 186 12.11 16.84 -17.20
C THR A 186 12.03 18.33 -17.45
N THR A 187 11.62 18.69 -18.66
CA THR A 187 10.98 19.98 -18.94
C THR A 187 9.67 20.00 -18.15
N VAL A 188 9.67 20.57 -16.95
CA VAL A 188 8.45 20.74 -16.18
C VAL A 188 7.51 21.60 -17.02
N ALA A 189 6.35 21.04 -17.32
CA ALA A 189 5.43 21.66 -18.26
C ALA A 189 4.39 22.45 -17.48
N ARG A 190 4.56 23.77 -17.41
CA ARG A 190 3.57 24.66 -16.80
C ARG A 190 2.34 24.75 -17.71
N GLU A 191 1.15 24.68 -17.11
CA GLU A 191 -0.09 24.90 -17.85
C GLU A 191 -0.26 26.38 -18.20
N CYS A 192 -0.81 26.65 -19.39
CA CYS A 192 -1.08 28.00 -19.84
C CYS A 192 -2.37 28.55 -19.23
N GLU A 193 -2.29 29.59 -18.39
CA GLU A 193 -3.45 30.28 -17.78
C GLU A 193 -4.56 30.62 -18.81
N TYR A 194 -4.18 30.95 -20.05
CA TYR A 194 -5.10 31.35 -21.12
C TYR A 194 -5.69 30.19 -21.97
N CYS A 195 -5.08 29.00 -22.00
CA CYS A 195 -5.51 27.94 -22.93
C CYS A 195 -5.26 26.49 -22.47
N PHE A 196 -4.75 26.29 -21.25
CA PHE A 196 -4.54 24.98 -20.61
C PHE A 196 -3.67 23.97 -21.39
N SER A 197 -2.96 24.40 -22.44
CA SER A 197 -1.89 23.60 -23.03
C SER A 197 -0.68 23.55 -22.09
N ALA A 198 -0.04 22.38 -22.00
CA ALA A 198 1.24 22.21 -21.33
C ALA A 198 2.39 22.86 -22.13
N ILE A 199 3.26 23.65 -21.48
CA ILE A 199 4.37 24.39 -22.10
C ILE A 199 5.62 24.30 -21.21
N ASP A 200 6.84 24.22 -21.77
CA ASP A 200 8.10 24.35 -21.00
C ASP A 200 8.09 25.62 -20.12
N GLU A 201 8.49 25.48 -18.86
CA GLU A 201 8.59 26.58 -17.88
C GLU A 201 9.26 27.86 -18.43
N ARG A 202 10.30 27.71 -19.27
CA ARG A 202 11.10 28.83 -19.81
C ARG A 202 10.44 29.52 -21.01
N ALA A 203 9.30 29.04 -21.51
CA ALA A 203 8.60 29.66 -22.62
C ALA A 203 7.94 30.99 -22.21
N VAL A 204 8.41 32.09 -22.81
CA VAL A 204 7.86 33.44 -22.62
C VAL A 204 6.56 33.68 -23.42
N LYS A 205 6.32 32.87 -24.45
CA LYS A 205 5.10 32.87 -25.26
C LYS A 205 4.53 31.46 -25.40
N CYS A 206 3.21 31.34 -25.35
CA CYS A 206 2.54 30.06 -25.63
C CYS A 206 2.60 29.72 -27.13
N PRO A 207 2.98 28.50 -27.54
CA PRO A 207 2.96 28.09 -28.94
C PRO A 207 1.53 27.87 -29.49
N SER A 208 0.55 27.61 -28.62
CA SER A 208 -0.85 27.31 -29.00
C SER A 208 -1.70 28.56 -29.19
N CYS A 209 -1.62 29.54 -28.27
CA CYS A 209 -2.44 30.75 -28.29
C CYS A 209 -1.65 32.07 -28.45
N ALA A 210 -0.33 32.01 -28.66
CA ALA A 210 0.57 33.16 -28.83
C ALA A 210 0.65 34.18 -27.67
N SER A 211 -0.10 34.00 -26.57
CA SER A 211 -0.09 34.88 -25.41
C SER A 211 1.30 34.97 -24.76
N THR A 212 1.71 36.18 -24.41
CA THR A 212 2.86 36.41 -23.53
C THR A 212 2.51 35.97 -22.12
N LEU A 213 3.23 34.97 -21.60
CA LEU A 213 3.09 34.55 -20.21
C LEU A 213 4.07 35.35 -19.36
N SER A 214 3.61 35.83 -18.20
CA SER A 214 4.53 36.33 -17.18
C SER A 214 5.53 35.21 -16.84
N GLN A 215 6.79 35.58 -16.61
CA GLN A 215 7.80 34.60 -16.20
C GLN A 215 7.49 34.19 -14.76
N ALA A 216 7.11 32.92 -14.57
CA ALA A 216 7.08 32.33 -13.24
C ALA A 216 8.52 32.28 -12.72
N SER A 217 8.75 32.79 -11.51
CA SER A 217 10.05 32.76 -10.85
C SER A 217 10.37 31.33 -10.39
N GLY A 218 10.82 30.49 -11.33
CA GLY A 218 11.41 29.20 -11.02
C GLY A 218 12.63 29.38 -10.10
N PRO A 219 12.93 28.40 -9.22
CA PRO A 219 13.99 28.53 -8.24
C PRO A 219 15.36 28.72 -8.91
N ALA A 220 16.16 29.64 -8.37
CA ALA A 220 17.58 29.73 -8.73
C ALA A 220 18.31 28.45 -8.30
N VAL A 221 19.25 28.02 -9.14
CA VAL A 221 20.15 26.87 -8.94
C VAL A 221 21.31 27.25 -8.01
#